data_AF-A0A7C2M0M8-F1
#
_entry.id   AF-A0A7C2M0M8-F1
#
_cell.length_a   1.000
_cell.length_b   1.000
_cell.length_c   1.000
_cell.angle_alpha   90.00
_cell.angle_beta   90.00
_cell.angle_gamma   90.00
#
_symmetry.space_group_name_H-M   'P 1'
#
loop_
_entity.id
_entity.type
_entity.pdbx_description
1 polymer ?
#
loop_
_entity_poly.entity_id
_entity_poly.type
_entity_poly.pdbx_seq_one_letter_code
_entity_poly.pdbx_strand_id
1 'polypeptide(L)' 'MIKVNGRDKKWEENITVALLLEKCKYTFPLIMVKVNGKYIPREKYKATTIIDGDDIQVIHSIAGG' A
#
# COMPACT_ATOMS: atom_id res chain seq x y z
N MET A 1 6.48 -13.41 -1.92
CA MET A 1 5.11 -12.95 -1.65
C MET A 1 5.17 -11.58 -1.01
N ILE A 2 4.10 -10.77 -1.02
CA ILE A 2 4.05 -9.50 -0.27
C ILE A 2 3.10 -9.58 0.91
N LYS A 3 3.30 -8.74 1.92
CA LYS A 3 2.43 -8.66 3.08
C LYS A 3 1.66 -7.35 3.05
N VAL A 4 0.34 -7.41 3.03
CA VAL A 4 -0.53 -6.22 2.99
C VAL A 4 -1.42 -6.21 4.23
N ASN A 5 -1.20 -5.24 5.12
CA ASN A 5 -1.90 -5.09 6.38
C ASN A 5 -1.91 -6.40 7.20
N GLY A 6 -0.75 -7.05 7.28
CA GLY A 6 -0.58 -8.32 7.98
C GLY A 6 -1.02 -9.57 7.21
N ARG A 7 -1.59 -9.43 6.00
CA ARG A 7 -2.05 -10.56 5.18
C ARG A 7 -1.10 -10.84 4.02
N ASP A 8 -0.69 -12.09 3.88
CA ASP A 8 0.10 -12.53 2.74
C ASP A 8 -0.73 -12.49 1.45
N LYS A 9 -0.16 -11.85 0.41
CA LYS A 9 -0.71 -11.78 -0.94
C LYS A 9 0.33 -12.24 -1.94
N LYS A 10 -0.16 -12.81 -3.04
CA LYS A 10 0.68 -13.03 -4.22
C LYS A 10 1.11 -11.66 -4.74
N TRP A 11 2.42 -11.48 -4.80
CA TRP A 11 3.02 -10.36 -5.50
C TRP A 11 2.96 -10.62 -7.01
N GLU A 12 2.86 -9.54 -7.77
CA GLU A 12 2.87 -9.57 -9.23
C GLU A 12 3.98 -8.61 -9.67
N GLU A 13 4.71 -8.98 -10.72
CA GLU A 13 5.76 -8.14 -11.27
C GLU A 13 5.20 -6.79 -11.75
N ASN A 14 5.99 -5.72 -11.55
CA ASN A 14 5.67 -4.34 -11.93
C ASN A 14 4.44 -3.73 -11.23
N ILE A 15 4.04 -4.25 -10.06
CA ILE A 15 2.99 -3.62 -9.25
C ILE A 15 3.56 -2.43 -8.44
N THR A 16 2.86 -1.30 -8.49
CA THR A 16 3.16 -0.12 -7.68
C THR A 16 2.19 -0.01 -6.50
N VAL A 17 2.51 0.85 -5.53
CA VAL A 17 1.58 1.15 -4.43
C VAL A 17 0.23 1.62 -4.96
N ALA A 18 0.20 2.46 -6.01
CA ALA A 18 -1.04 2.91 -6.63
C ALA A 18 -1.88 1.74 -7.17
N LEU A 19 -1.27 0.86 -7.97
CA LEU A 19 -1.92 -0.32 -8.53
C LEU A 19 -2.42 -1.29 -7.45
N LEU A 20 -1.63 -1.48 -6.38
CA LEU A 20 -2.04 -2.31 -5.25
C LEU A 20 -3.30 -1.76 -4.59
N LEU A 21 -3.36 -0.44 -4.36
CA LEU A 21 -4.53 0.22 -3.77
C LEU A 21 -5.77 0.09 -4.66
N GLU A 22 -5.61 0.28 -5.97
CA GLU A 22 -6.68 0.08 -6.96
C GLU A 22 -7.21 -1.36 -6.95
N LYS A 23 -6.30 -2.36 -6.97
CA LYS A 23 -6.67 -3.78 -6.86
C LYS A 23 -7.36 -4.11 -5.54
N CYS A 24 -6.95 -3.48 -4.45
CA CYS A 24 -7.59 -3.64 -3.14
C CYS A 24 -8.90 -2.86 -3.01
N LYS A 25 -9.32 -2.10 -4.04
CA LYS A 25 -10.49 -1.21 -4.02
C LYS A 25 -10.45 -0.20 -2.87
N TYR A 26 -9.25 0.25 -2.49
CA TYR A 26 -9.10 1.36 -1.55
C TYR A 26 -9.38 2.68 -2.27
N THR A 27 -10.67 3.02 -2.38
CA THR A 27 -11.16 4.22 -3.08
C THR A 27 -11.24 5.47 -2.18
N PHE A 28 -10.89 5.34 -0.89
CA PHE A 28 -11.08 6.40 0.08
C PHE A 28 -10.00 7.49 -0.01
N PRO A 29 -10.36 8.77 0.14
CA PRO A 29 -9.45 9.90 -0.03
C PRO A 29 -8.37 10.02 1.07
N LEU A 30 -8.57 9.41 2.23
CA LEU A 30 -7.71 9.53 3.42
C LEU A 30 -7.08 8.20 3.82
N ILE A 31 -6.21 7.68 2.93
CA ILE A 31 -5.41 6.48 3.17
C ILE A 31 -3.92 6.82 3.27
N MET A 32 -3.30 6.32 4.34
CA MET A 32 -1.87 6.44 4.58
C MET A 32 -1.22 5.09 4.29
N VAL A 33 -0.27 5.05 3.37
CA VAL A 33 0.49 3.83 3.07
C VAL A 33 1.89 3.90 3.67
N LYS A 34 2.30 2.82 4.32
CA LYS A 34 3.68 2.58 4.72
C LYS A 34 4.20 1.34 4.00
N VAL A 35 5.43 1.39 3.54
CA VAL A 35 6.14 0.25 2.92
C VAL A 35 7.40 0.01 3.76
N ASN A 36 7.55 -1.20 4.29
CA ASN A 36 8.61 -1.58 5.22
C ASN A 36 8.78 -0.59 6.38
N GLY A 37 7.66 -0.14 6.95
CA GLY A 37 7.62 0.87 8.02
C GLY A 37 7.86 2.31 7.59
N LYS A 38 8.24 2.57 6.32
CA LYS A 38 8.45 3.91 5.78
C LYS A 38 7.17 4.49 5.19
N TYR A 39 6.79 5.68 5.64
CA TYR A 39 5.65 6.40 5.07
C TYR A 39 5.92 6.78 3.61
N ILE A 40 4.99 6.42 2.74
CA ILE A 40 4.99 6.81 1.32
C ILE A 40 3.92 7.89 1.13
N PRO A 41 4.26 9.09 0.67
CA PRO A 41 3.28 10.10 0.31
C PRO A 41 2.52 9.69 -0.96
N ARG A 42 1.26 10.13 -1.08
CA ARG A 42 0.38 9.80 -2.21
C ARG A 42 0.99 10.09 -3.58
N GLU A 43 1.75 11.17 -3.69
CA GLU A 43 2.44 11.57 -4.93
C GLU A 43 3.45 10.52 -5.39
N LYS A 44 4.04 9.79 -4.45
CA LYS A 44 5.01 8.72 -4.72
C LYS A 44 4.36 7.35 -4.92
N TYR A 45 3.04 7.21 -4.81
CA TYR A 45 2.39 5.90 -5.00
C TYR A 45 2.62 5.30 -6.39
N LYS A 46 2.67 6.14 -7.42
CA LYS A 46 2.96 5.70 -8.79
C LYS A 46 4.45 5.46 -9.04
N ALA A 47 5.32 6.16 -8.31
CA ALA A 47 6.77 6.04 -8.44
C ALA A 47 7.36 4.92 -7.56
N THR A 48 6.62 4.47 -6.55
CA THR A 48 7.05 3.42 -5.62
C THR A 48 6.57 2.07 -6.12
N THR A 49 7.51 1.31 -6.69
CA THR A 49 7.31 -0.09 -7.07
C THR A 49 7.43 -0.96 -5.82
N ILE A 50 6.52 -1.92 -5.69
CA ILE A 50 6.55 -2.91 -4.62
C ILE A 50 7.36 -4.10 -5.12
N ILE A 51 8.25 -4.61 -4.27
CA ILE A 51 9.03 -5.81 -4.56
C ILE A 51 8.54 -6.99 -3.72
N ASP A 52 8.94 -8.19 -4.13
CA ASP A 52 8.64 -9.39 -3.38
C ASP A 52 9.26 -9.33 -1.98
N GLY A 53 8.47 -9.64 -0.96
CA GLY A 53 8.89 -9.58 0.45
C GLY A 53 8.55 -8.26 1.17
N ASP A 54 8.06 -7.24 0.47
CA ASP A 54 7.68 -5.97 1.10
C ASP A 54 6.49 -6.13 2.08
N ASP A 55 6.56 -5.40 3.20
CA ASP A 55 5.45 -5.21 4.13
C ASP A 55 4.76 -3.85 3.88
N ILE A 56 3.54 -3.90 3.38
CA ILE A 56 2.71 -2.76 3.06
C ILE A 56 1.62 -2.62 4.12
N GLN A 57 1.58 -1.48 4.80
CA GLN A 57 0.52 -1.14 5.74
C GLN A 57 -0.35 -0.05 5.15
N VAL A 58 -1.65 -0.33 5.04
CA VAL A 58 -2.64 0.65 4.57
C VAL A 58 -3.50 1.04 5.77
N ILE A 59 -3.30 2.27 6.24
CA ILE A 59 -3.99 2.81 7.41
C ILE A 59 -5.06 3.78 6.90
N HIS A 60 -6.31 3.51 7.26
CA HIS A 60 -7.41 4.44 7.04
C HIS A 60 -7.43 5.40 8.22
N SER A 61 -7.24 6.69 7.94
CA SER A 61 -7.41 7.70 8.99
C SER A 61 -8.91 7.91 9.18
N ILE A 62 -9.51 7.15 10.08
CA ILE A 62 -10.81 7.50 10.65
C ILE A 62 -10.49 8.61 11.65
N ALA A 63 -10.93 9.83 11.37
CA ALA A 63 -10.88 10.90 12.36
C ALA A 63 -11.76 10.49 13.55
N GLY A 64 -11.16 9.83 14.53
CA GLY A 64 -11.78 9.52 15.80
C GLY A 64 -11.53 10.68 16.74
N GLY A 65 -12.57 11.47 16.98
CA GLY A 65 -12.69 12.35 18.15
C GLY A 65 -13.36 11.59 19.29
#